data_AF-A0A954I685-F1
#
_entry.id   AF-A0A954I685-F1
#
_cell.length_a   1.000
_cell.length_b   1.000
_cell.length_c   1.000
_cell.angle_alpha   90.00
_cell.angle_beta   90.00
_cell.angle_gamma   90.00
#
_symmetry.space_group_name_H-M   'P 1'
#
loop_
_entity.id
_entity.type
_entity.pdbx_description
1 polymer ?
#
loop_
_entity_poly.entity_id
_entity_poly.type
_entity_poly.pdbx_seq_one_letter_code
_entity_poly.pdbx_strand_id
1 'polypeptide(L)'
;ASPKLVVHSVGMFSASFVPTINDFDRLKEQFRIDKSVWLTQDQFAEYGFVVFKLKRPAPEEDQGSGGSPEAISVRPHPMAFDFPMRDMNQPLFFPTVHIHDGTMPKRAEFDHVLCGQTPVPDSRRVMEWEESPLLISAAVRNDLANQLILKDNHCYRGRA
;
A
#
# COMPACT_ATOMS: atom_id res chain seq x y z
N ALA A 1 -10.15 29.44 0.39
CA ALA A 1 -9.68 28.09 0.78
C ALA A 1 -9.52 27.25 -0.48
N SER A 2 -8.44 26.48 -0.61
CA SER A 2 -8.23 25.56 -1.75
C SER A 2 -9.27 24.43 -1.76
N PRO A 3 -9.67 23.91 -2.93
CA PRO A 3 -10.67 22.86 -3.02
C PRO A 3 -10.20 21.56 -2.35
N LYS A 4 -11.12 20.85 -1.68
CA LYS A 4 -10.87 19.55 -1.06
C LYS A 4 -10.48 18.51 -2.12
N LEU A 5 -9.62 17.55 -1.75
CA LEU A 5 -9.20 16.46 -2.64
C LEU A 5 -10.35 15.46 -2.83
N VAL A 6 -10.42 14.88 -4.03
CA VAL A 6 -11.41 13.86 -4.36
C VAL A 6 -11.12 12.59 -3.55
N VAL A 7 -12.17 12.00 -2.99
CA VAL A 7 -12.09 10.71 -2.30
C VAL A 7 -12.76 9.66 -3.17
N HIS A 8 -12.00 8.65 -3.54
CA HIS A 8 -12.43 7.52 -4.33
C HIS A 8 -12.84 6.36 -3.42
N SER A 9 -13.86 5.63 -3.82
CA SER A 9 -14.26 4.37 -3.18
C SER A 9 -13.67 3.21 -3.98
N VAL A 10 -12.74 2.46 -3.39
CA VAL A 10 -12.03 1.34 -4.04
C VAL A 10 -12.23 0.08 -3.21
N GLY A 11 -13.21 -0.75 -3.58
CA GLY A 11 -13.61 -1.90 -2.76
C GLY A 11 -13.91 -1.49 -1.31
N MET A 12 -13.18 -2.09 -0.36
CA MET A 12 -13.29 -1.79 1.08
C MET A 12 -12.46 -0.57 1.54
N PHE A 13 -11.84 0.17 0.62
CA PHE A 13 -11.02 1.33 0.96
C PHE A 13 -11.66 2.63 0.48
N SER A 14 -11.41 3.69 1.25
CA SER A 14 -11.51 5.07 0.77
C SER A 14 -10.10 5.57 0.47
N ALA A 15 -9.86 6.07 -0.74
CA ALA A 15 -8.55 6.48 -1.21
C ALA A 15 -8.56 7.92 -1.75
N SER A 16 -7.46 8.64 -1.64
CA SER A 16 -7.28 9.97 -2.22
C SER A 16 -5.82 10.17 -2.64
N PHE A 17 -5.60 10.99 -3.66
CA PHE A 17 -4.26 11.38 -4.11
C PHE A 17 -3.94 12.79 -3.63
N VAL A 18 -2.80 12.94 -2.97
CA VAL A 18 -2.25 14.19 -2.46
C VAL A 18 -1.06 14.58 -3.34
N PRO A 19 -1.18 15.63 -4.18
CA PRO A 19 -0.11 15.95 -5.14
C PRO A 19 1.20 16.41 -4.50
N THR A 20 1.13 17.18 -3.40
CA THR A 20 2.29 17.70 -2.68
C THR A 20 2.07 17.68 -1.17
N ILE A 21 3.13 17.81 -0.35
CA ILE A 21 3.02 17.90 1.11
C ILE A 21 2.05 19.04 1.55
N ASN A 22 2.00 20.14 0.80
CA ASN A 22 1.11 21.26 1.10
C ASN A 22 -0.37 20.95 0.88
N ASP A 23 -0.68 19.90 0.13
CA ASP A 23 -2.05 19.48 -0.16
C ASP A 23 -2.67 18.58 0.92
N PHE A 24 -1.91 18.16 1.94
CA PHE A 24 -2.45 17.35 3.04
C PHE A 24 -3.61 18.05 3.78
N ASP A 25 -3.62 19.38 3.86
CA ASP A 25 -4.73 20.15 4.48
C ASP A 25 -6.03 20.10 3.66
N ARG A 26 -5.94 19.69 2.39
CA ARG A 26 -7.09 19.49 1.50
C ARG A 26 -7.72 18.11 1.66
N LEU A 27 -7.13 17.19 2.43
CA LEU A 27 -7.77 15.94 2.83
C LEU A 27 -8.91 16.19 3.83
N LYS A 28 -9.78 15.18 4.01
CA LYS A 28 -10.66 15.13 5.19
C LYS A 28 -9.83 14.71 6.39
N GLU A 29 -10.12 15.28 7.56
CA GLU A 29 -9.37 15.11 8.82
C GLU A 29 -9.10 13.64 9.15
N GLN A 30 -10.09 12.77 8.93
CA GLN A 30 -9.99 11.33 9.17
C GLN A 30 -8.93 10.57 8.35
N PHE A 31 -8.30 11.21 7.35
CA PHE A 31 -7.21 10.68 6.51
C PHE A 31 -5.89 11.41 6.74
N ARG A 32 -5.86 12.46 7.57
CA ARG A 32 -4.74 13.38 7.63
C ARG A 32 -3.73 12.94 8.68
N ILE A 33 -2.50 12.70 8.24
CA ILE A 33 -1.31 12.88 9.07
C ILE A 33 -0.93 14.36 8.96
N ASP A 34 -0.59 15.00 10.09
CA ASP A 34 -0.22 16.42 10.08
C ASP A 34 0.97 16.66 9.15
N LYS A 35 0.88 17.69 8.30
CA LYS A 35 1.93 17.95 7.29
C LYS A 35 3.29 18.29 7.90
N SER A 36 3.33 18.78 9.14
CA SER A 36 4.58 19.05 9.85
C SER A 36 5.45 17.80 9.99
N VAL A 37 4.84 16.62 10.11
CA VAL A 37 5.58 15.34 10.15
C VAL A 37 6.33 15.12 8.84
N TRP A 38 5.67 15.34 7.70
CA TRP A 38 6.27 15.19 6.37
C TRP A 38 7.30 16.29 6.06
N LEU A 39 7.08 17.52 6.54
CA LEU A 39 8.00 18.65 6.34
C LEU A 39 9.36 18.45 7.03
N THR A 40 9.48 17.52 7.98
CA THR A 40 10.79 17.13 8.54
C THR A 40 11.61 16.23 7.61
N GLN A 41 11.06 15.81 6.47
CA GLN A 41 11.62 14.79 5.59
C GLN A 41 11.87 15.34 4.18
N ASP A 42 13.04 15.97 3.99
CA ASP A 42 13.41 16.58 2.70
C ASP A 42 13.36 15.59 1.53
N GLN A 43 13.60 14.29 1.79
CA GLN A 43 13.54 13.23 0.78
C GLN A 43 12.15 13.06 0.12
N PHE A 44 11.08 13.54 0.76
CA PHE A 44 9.71 13.43 0.24
C PHE A 44 9.15 14.76 -0.28
N ALA A 45 9.96 15.82 -0.32
CA ALA A 45 9.50 17.16 -0.70
C ALA A 45 8.82 17.22 -2.08
N GLU A 46 9.25 16.36 -3.00
CA GLU A 46 8.76 16.29 -4.39
C GLU A 46 7.85 15.08 -4.66
N TYR A 47 7.43 14.36 -3.61
CA TYR A 47 6.59 13.17 -3.76
C TYR A 47 5.10 13.54 -3.74
N GLY A 48 4.32 12.81 -4.54
CA GLY A 48 2.89 12.70 -4.35
C GLY A 48 2.56 11.49 -3.47
N PHE A 49 1.41 11.52 -2.81
CA PHE A 49 1.00 10.48 -1.86
C PHE A 49 -0.36 9.89 -2.24
N VAL A 50 -0.48 8.57 -2.21
CA VAL A 50 -1.78 7.90 -2.20
C VAL A 50 -2.10 7.55 -0.77
N VAL A 51 -3.18 8.12 -0.24
CA VAL A 51 -3.64 7.86 1.12
C VAL A 51 -4.89 7.01 1.04
N PHE A 52 -4.91 5.86 1.72
CA PHE A 52 -6.05 4.99 1.79
C PHE A 52 -6.40 4.66 3.24
N LYS A 53 -7.69 4.41 3.48
CA LYS A 53 -8.22 3.97 4.77
C LYS A 53 -9.18 2.83 4.56
N LEU A 54 -9.01 1.76 5.33
CA LEU A 54 -9.99 0.67 5.38
C LEU A 54 -11.32 1.23 5.92
N LYS A 55 -12.41 1.01 5.19
CA LYS A 55 -13.75 1.36 5.65
C LYS A 55 -14.07 0.52 6.87
N ARG A 56 -14.59 1.14 7.93
CA ARG A 56 -15.18 0.36 9.02
C ARG A 56 -16.37 -0.42 8.44
N PRO A 57 -16.57 -1.69 8.84
CA PRO A 57 -17.86 -2.32 8.63
C PRO A 57 -18.93 -1.44 9.27
N ALA A 58 -20.08 -1.28 8.61
CA ALA A 58 -21.20 -0.59 9.22
C ALA A 58 -21.53 -1.30 10.54
N PRO A 59 -21.82 -0.57 11.64
CA PRO A 59 -22.53 -1.21 12.75
C PRO A 59 -23.80 -1.81 12.15
N GLU A 60 -24.09 -3.06 12.46
CA GLU A 60 -25.39 -3.64 12.14
C GLU A 60 -26.45 -2.64 12.61
N GLU A 61 -27.29 -2.16 11.69
CA GLU A 61 -28.53 -1.52 12.11
C GLU A 61 -29.23 -2.56 12.97
N ASP A 62 -29.47 -2.22 14.23
CA ASP A 62 -30.14 -3.05 15.23
C ASP A 62 -31.52 -3.46 14.70
N GLN A 63 -31.55 -4.52 13.89
CA GLN A 63 -32.76 -5.21 13.46
C GLN A 63 -33.02 -6.34 14.45
N GLY A 64 -33.28 -5.96 15.70
CA GLY A 64 -34.15 -6.64 16.66
C GLY A 64 -34.24 -8.18 16.56
N SER A 65 -33.12 -8.87 16.47
CA SER A 65 -33.09 -10.33 16.47
C SER A 65 -31.84 -10.81 17.18
N GLY A 66 -32.03 -11.61 18.23
CA GLY A 66 -30.98 -12.15 19.10
C GLY A 66 -30.08 -13.18 18.43
N GLY A 67 -29.54 -12.85 17.26
CA GLY A 67 -28.42 -13.55 16.63
C GLY A 67 -27.11 -13.06 17.23
N SER A 68 -26.23 -13.99 17.58
CA SER A 68 -24.83 -13.68 17.90
C SER A 68 -24.22 -12.82 16.77
N PRO A 69 -23.43 -11.77 17.09
CA PRO A 69 -22.83 -10.93 16.07
C PRO A 69 -21.88 -11.81 15.25
N GLU A 70 -22.29 -12.22 14.06
CA GLU A 70 -21.37 -12.82 13.10
C GLU A 70 -20.38 -11.72 12.76
N ALA A 71 -19.14 -11.87 13.25
CA ALA A 71 -18.06 -10.96 12.96
C ALA A 71 -18.02 -10.74 11.44
N ILE A 72 -18.38 -9.53 10.98
CA ILE A 72 -18.26 -9.14 9.59
C ILE A 72 -16.79 -9.36 9.21
N SER A 73 -16.54 -10.46 8.51
CA SER A 73 -15.24 -10.81 7.95
C SER A 73 -14.97 -9.79 6.85
N VAL A 74 -14.41 -8.64 7.23
CA VAL A 74 -13.82 -7.71 6.27
C VAL A 74 -12.63 -8.45 5.69
N ARG A 75 -12.78 -9.02 4.49
CA ARG A 75 -11.64 -9.53 3.73
C ARG A 75 -10.99 -8.33 3.06
N PRO A 76 -9.87 -7.78 3.58
CA PRO A 76 -9.17 -6.73 2.87
C PRO A 76 -8.76 -7.26 1.50
N HIS A 77 -9.06 -6.49 0.47
CA HIS A 77 -8.64 -6.82 -0.89
C HIS A 77 -7.19 -6.34 -1.05
N PRO A 78 -6.30 -7.13 -1.68
CA PRO A 78 -4.98 -6.64 -2.04
C PRO A 78 -5.07 -5.34 -2.85
N MET A 79 -4.19 -4.39 -2.55
CA MET A 79 -4.05 -3.17 -3.34
C MET A 79 -2.84 -3.31 -4.26
N ALA A 80 -3.02 -2.93 -5.52
CA ALA A 80 -1.96 -2.83 -6.49
C ALA A 80 -1.91 -1.41 -7.04
N PHE A 81 -0.71 -0.89 -7.23
CA PHE A 81 -0.47 0.44 -7.79
C PHE A 81 0.52 0.28 -8.95
N ASP A 82 0.25 0.99 -10.04
CA ASP A 82 1.16 1.12 -11.17
C ASP A 82 1.40 2.61 -11.39
N PHE A 83 2.67 3.00 -11.42
CA PHE A 83 3.10 4.37 -11.61
C PHE A 83 4.42 4.39 -12.39
N PRO A 84 4.62 5.41 -13.26
CA PRO A 84 5.90 5.61 -13.91
C PRO A 84 7.02 5.73 -12.88
N MET A 85 8.14 5.04 -13.09
CA MET A 85 9.32 5.25 -12.27
C MET A 85 9.92 6.63 -12.57
N ARG A 86 10.25 7.37 -11.51
CA ARG A 86 10.94 8.67 -11.64
C ARG A 86 12.32 8.51 -12.28
N ASP A 87 13.04 7.46 -11.91
CA ASP A 87 14.37 7.12 -12.44
C ASP A 87 14.45 5.61 -12.67
N MET A 88 14.67 5.22 -13.93
CA MET A 88 14.78 3.81 -14.34
C MET A 88 16.10 3.15 -13.89
N ASN A 89 17.07 3.94 -13.42
CA ASN A 89 18.37 3.45 -12.94
C ASN A 89 18.42 3.26 -11.43
N GLN A 90 17.36 3.63 -10.69
CA GLN A 90 17.33 3.43 -9.25
C GLN A 90 16.98 1.99 -8.87
N PRO A 91 17.55 1.48 -7.77
CA PRO A 91 17.15 0.19 -7.22
C PRO A 91 15.66 0.22 -6.82
N LEU A 92 15.07 -0.97 -6.70
CA LEU A 92 13.70 -1.16 -6.24
C LEU A 92 13.45 -0.33 -4.97
N PHE A 93 12.47 0.60 -5.03
CA PHE A 93 12.08 1.39 -3.88
C PHE A 93 11.47 0.49 -2.81
N PHE A 94 12.10 0.45 -1.63
CA PHE A 94 11.59 -0.29 -0.48
C PHE A 94 11.09 0.69 0.59
N PRO A 95 9.78 0.71 0.91
CA PRO A 95 9.22 1.63 1.88
C PRO A 95 9.57 1.19 3.31
N THR A 96 10.75 1.60 3.78
CA THR A 96 11.19 1.36 5.17
C THR A 96 10.81 2.47 6.13
N VAL A 97 10.31 3.60 5.61
CA VAL A 97 9.88 4.72 6.45
C VAL A 97 8.55 4.36 7.11
N HIS A 98 8.57 4.30 8.43
CA HIS A 98 7.40 4.02 9.24
C HIS A 98 7.06 5.25 10.09
N ILE A 99 5.86 5.79 9.88
CA ILE A 99 5.33 6.94 10.62
C ILE A 99 4.03 6.50 11.29
N HIS A 100 3.98 6.64 12.61
CA HIS A 100 2.78 6.36 13.40
C HIS A 100 2.68 7.37 14.54
N ASP A 101 1.43 7.67 14.94
CA ASP A 101 1.13 8.60 16.04
C ASP A 101 1.77 9.99 15.91
N GLY A 102 2.01 10.43 14.67
CA GLY A 102 2.68 11.70 14.37
C GLY A 102 4.19 11.69 14.62
N THR A 103 4.78 10.52 14.86
CA THR A 103 6.22 10.35 15.12
C THR A 103 6.88 9.45 14.09
N MET A 104 8.19 9.64 13.91
CA MET A 104 9.02 8.80 13.05
C MET A 104 10.22 8.31 13.85
N PRO A 105 10.09 7.19 14.57
CA PRO A 105 11.18 6.66 15.37
C PRO A 105 12.35 6.22 14.46
N LYS A 106 13.58 6.26 14.97
CA LYS A 106 14.77 5.79 14.22
C LYS A 106 14.72 4.31 13.87
N ARG A 107 13.93 3.52 14.60
CA ARG A 107 13.69 2.09 14.39
C ARG A 107 12.22 1.79 14.73
N ALA A 108 11.61 0.91 13.96
CA ALA A 108 10.26 0.39 14.19
C ALA A 108 10.27 -1.13 13.96
N GLU A 109 9.35 -1.83 14.62
CA GLU A 109 9.09 -3.23 14.27
C GLU A 109 8.52 -3.28 12.85
N PHE A 110 8.98 -4.26 12.08
CA PHE A 110 8.59 -4.45 10.69
C PHE A 110 8.13 -5.89 10.53
N ASP A 111 6.81 -6.08 10.41
CA ASP A 111 6.14 -7.38 10.35
C ASP A 111 5.74 -7.78 8.91
N HIS A 112 6.29 -7.11 7.91
CA HIS A 112 5.95 -7.33 6.50
C HIS A 112 6.96 -8.26 5.83
N VAL A 113 6.45 -9.15 4.97
CA VAL A 113 7.27 -9.99 4.09
C VAL A 113 7.39 -9.32 2.73
N LEU A 114 8.62 -9.10 2.27
CA LEU A 114 8.87 -8.55 0.95
C LEU A 114 8.91 -9.68 -0.09
N CYS A 115 8.14 -9.50 -1.15
CA CYS A 115 8.06 -10.39 -2.29
C CYS A 115 8.22 -9.57 -3.58
N GLY A 116 8.97 -10.06 -4.55
CA GLY A 116 9.23 -9.35 -5.80
C GLY A 116 9.27 -10.28 -7.01
N GLN A 117 8.98 -9.70 -8.18
CA GLN A 117 9.11 -10.36 -9.47
C GLN A 117 9.93 -9.48 -10.40
N THR A 118 10.56 -10.10 -11.37
CA THR A 118 11.42 -9.44 -12.34
C THR A 118 11.26 -10.13 -13.68
N PRO A 119 11.05 -9.39 -14.78
CA PRO A 119 11.05 -9.95 -16.13
C PRO A 119 12.48 -10.24 -16.62
N VAL A 120 13.52 -9.77 -15.91
CA VAL A 120 14.92 -9.90 -16.31
C VAL A 120 15.54 -11.15 -15.65
N PRO A 121 15.89 -12.20 -16.42
CA PRO A 121 16.35 -13.48 -15.89
C PRO A 121 17.63 -13.40 -15.03
N ASP A 122 18.49 -12.40 -15.25
CA ASP A 122 19.80 -12.25 -14.57
C ASP A 122 19.77 -11.39 -13.30
N SER A 123 18.62 -10.80 -12.95
CA SER A 123 18.47 -10.08 -11.68
C SER A 123 18.49 -11.00 -10.44
N ARG A 124 18.49 -12.33 -10.65
CA ARG A 124 18.71 -13.39 -9.64
C ARG A 124 19.98 -13.17 -8.81
N ARG A 125 21.00 -12.51 -9.36
CA ARG A 125 22.30 -12.27 -8.70
C ARG A 125 22.32 -11.08 -7.74
N VAL A 126 21.30 -10.22 -7.73
CA VAL A 126 21.39 -8.90 -7.08
C VAL A 126 20.86 -8.89 -5.64
N MET A 127 20.09 -9.91 -5.22
CA MET A 127 19.25 -9.78 -4.02
C MET A 127 19.45 -10.82 -2.92
N GLU A 128 20.07 -11.99 -3.17
CA GLU A 128 20.10 -13.12 -2.20
C GLU A 128 18.71 -13.54 -1.67
N TRP A 129 17.67 -13.29 -2.47
CA TRP A 129 16.28 -13.59 -2.11
C TRP A 129 15.93 -15.06 -2.37
N GLU A 130 14.99 -15.58 -1.58
CA GLU A 130 14.53 -16.96 -1.69
C GLU A 130 13.50 -17.11 -2.80
N GLU A 131 13.80 -17.95 -3.79
CA GLU A 131 12.89 -18.22 -4.91
C GLU A 131 11.72 -19.11 -4.48
N SER A 132 10.51 -18.81 -4.98
CA SER A 132 9.33 -19.63 -4.76
C SER A 132 9.48 -21.02 -5.39
N PRO A 133 8.90 -22.08 -4.82
CA PRO A 133 9.02 -23.43 -5.40
C PRO A 133 8.20 -23.62 -6.69
N LEU A 134 7.22 -22.75 -6.95
CA LEU A 134 6.31 -22.79 -8.08
C LEU A 134 6.22 -21.42 -8.75
N LEU A 135 5.75 -21.41 -10.00
CA LEU A 135 5.33 -20.19 -10.71
C LEU A 135 4.15 -19.53 -9.99
N ILE A 136 4.05 -18.21 -10.09
CA ILE A 136 3.01 -17.46 -9.37
C ILE A 136 1.60 -17.76 -9.85
N SER A 137 1.43 -18.18 -11.11
CA SER A 137 0.15 -18.68 -11.64
C SER A 137 -0.44 -19.86 -10.85
N ALA A 138 0.37 -20.62 -10.11
CA ALA A 138 -0.12 -21.69 -9.25
C ALA A 138 -0.75 -21.18 -7.94
N ALA A 139 -0.46 -19.94 -7.54
CA ALA A 139 -0.88 -19.35 -6.26
C ALA A 139 -1.83 -18.15 -6.40
N VAL A 140 -1.85 -17.48 -7.56
CA VAL A 140 -2.59 -16.23 -7.76
C VAL A 140 -3.46 -16.27 -9.02
N ARG A 141 -4.68 -15.72 -8.91
CA ARG A 141 -5.59 -15.48 -10.03
C ARG A 141 -5.21 -14.19 -10.77
N ASN A 142 -4.35 -14.31 -11.80
CA ASN A 142 -3.81 -13.14 -12.50
C ASN A 142 -4.86 -12.33 -13.28
N ASP A 143 -5.93 -12.99 -13.73
CA ASP A 143 -7.09 -12.37 -14.36
C ASP A 143 -7.75 -11.33 -13.43
N LEU A 144 -7.77 -11.59 -12.12
CA LEU A 144 -8.28 -10.65 -11.13
C LEU A 144 -7.29 -9.55 -10.75
N ALA A 145 -6.00 -9.73 -11.05
CA ALA A 145 -4.94 -8.77 -10.75
C ALA A 145 -4.71 -7.77 -11.90
N ASN A 146 -5.64 -7.67 -12.85
CA ASN A 146 -5.51 -6.83 -14.04
C ASN A 146 -4.19 -7.06 -14.82
N GLN A 147 -3.69 -8.30 -14.82
CA GLN A 147 -2.42 -8.69 -15.45
C GLN A 147 -1.18 -7.97 -14.89
N LEU A 148 -1.25 -7.36 -13.70
CA LEU A 148 -0.12 -6.68 -13.06
C LEU A 148 0.95 -7.66 -12.54
N ILE A 149 0.64 -8.96 -12.49
CA ILE A 149 1.54 -9.99 -11.97
C ILE A 149 2.16 -10.76 -13.13
N LEU A 150 3.47 -11.00 -13.04
CA LEU A 150 4.20 -11.83 -14.00
C LEU A 150 3.90 -13.31 -13.72
N LYS A 151 2.74 -13.78 -14.19
CA LYS A 151 2.19 -15.11 -13.84
C LYS A 151 3.10 -16.29 -14.21
N ASP A 152 3.93 -16.13 -15.23
CA ASP A 152 4.83 -17.16 -15.76
C ASP A 152 6.23 -17.09 -15.12
N ASN A 153 6.40 -16.22 -14.11
CA ASN A 153 7.63 -16.06 -13.36
C ASN A 153 7.47 -16.59 -11.93
N HIS A 154 8.59 -16.97 -11.33
CA HIS A 154 8.71 -17.16 -9.89
C HIS A 154 8.56 -15.82 -9.15
N CYS A 155 8.28 -15.90 -7.86
CA CYS A 155 8.41 -14.78 -6.94
C CYS A 155 9.62 -15.02 -6.04
N TYR A 156 10.26 -13.94 -5.62
CA TYR A 156 11.42 -13.98 -4.75
C TYR A 156 11.07 -13.29 -3.44
N ARG A 157 11.33 -13.96 -2.31
CA ARG A 157 11.13 -13.43 -0.97
C ARG A 157 12.41 -12.80 -0.45
N GLY A 158 12.34 -11.51 -0.13
CA GLY A 158 13.42 -10.80 0.54
C GLY A 158 13.58 -11.20 1.99
N ARG A 159 14.82 -11.24 2.47
CA ARG A 159 15.11 -11.26 3.90
C ARG A 159 15.01 -9.81 4.41
N ALA A 160 14.09 -9.57 5.34
CA ALA A 160 14.03 -8.31 6.09
C ALA A 160 15.07 -8.29 7.20
#